data_AF-A0A4P9Y787-F1
#
_entry.id   AF-A0A4P9Y787-F1
#
_cell.length_a   1.000
_cell.length_b   1.000
_cell.length_c   1.000
_cell.angle_alpha   90.00
_cell.angle_beta   90.00
_cell.angle_gamma   90.00
#
_symmetry.space_group_name_H-M   'P 1'
#
loop_
_entity.id
_entity.type
_entity.pdbx_description
1 polymer ?
#
loop_
_entity_poly.entity_id
_entity_poly.type
_entity_poly.pdbx_seq_one_letter_code
_entity_poly.pdbx_strand_id
1 'polypeptide(L)'
;VQLASSTGPDLLSLPWRLVAFQICLLDAHLFYRISPHTLLPHTGGLTDASIRASTDFFNYLSRSVEYSILIVDDQAGRVRVLGRWSKIAKALRQLRDFQGLAAILAGLSTPPVRRLTRTWGSLSRRATSRVEALRDLMDPQDNYAKYRAVEDEGLRKEEISSGDPDRDTDVRYTDVLWTVPFLGVYLLDVTYLRAAIGSQKARNAGPGQNSITLAQDPRILESLGRLVAFRHSSSKYPEFPPPWYFSIRRKGGSGGGPGASDGSGVNASGGVSGGSGAGPGSDGWPNGGGRSAQEEQLLIQQRVITHFLLTRPWVDQTVVDEMSRVREEGKSGSMRFDSG
;
A
#
# COMPACT_ATOMS: atom_id res chain seq x y z
N VAL A 1 8.26 6.25 -34.21
CA VAL A 1 8.93 4.97 -33.86
C VAL A 1 7.85 4.00 -33.41
N GLN A 2 7.50 3.05 -34.26
CA GLN A 2 6.60 1.95 -33.94
C GLN A 2 7.33 1.06 -32.94
N LEU A 3 7.00 1.15 -31.65
CA LEU A 3 7.57 0.28 -30.64
C LEU A 3 6.93 -1.12 -30.78
N ALA A 4 7.80 -2.09 -31.04
CA ALA A 4 7.53 -3.50 -31.17
C ALA A 4 6.62 -4.05 -30.06
N SER A 5 5.85 -5.08 -30.39
CA SER A 5 5.05 -5.89 -29.47
C SER A 5 5.80 -6.15 -28.17
N SER A 6 5.29 -5.63 -27.05
CA SER A 6 5.93 -5.84 -25.75
C SER A 6 5.90 -7.33 -25.41
N THR A 7 7.05 -7.99 -25.45
CA THR A 7 7.25 -9.39 -25.08
C THR A 7 7.15 -9.65 -23.57
N GLY A 8 6.81 -8.63 -22.76
CA GLY A 8 6.60 -8.74 -21.32
C GLY A 8 5.13 -8.58 -20.90
N PRO A 9 4.74 -9.04 -19.70
CA PRO A 9 3.38 -8.90 -19.20
C PRO A 9 2.99 -7.43 -19.02
N ASP A 10 1.74 -7.10 -19.33
CA ASP A 10 1.14 -5.80 -19.01
C ASP A 10 0.36 -5.86 -17.67
N LEU A 11 0.04 -4.69 -17.08
CA LEU A 11 -0.68 -4.62 -15.80
C LEU A 11 -2.05 -5.30 -15.83
N LEU A 12 -2.72 -5.32 -16.99
CA LEU A 12 -4.06 -5.88 -17.14
C LEU A 12 -4.05 -7.41 -17.20
N SER A 13 -2.98 -8.00 -17.72
CA SER A 13 -2.74 -9.45 -17.81
C SER A 13 -2.41 -10.08 -16.45
N LEU A 14 -1.79 -9.32 -15.54
CA LEU A 14 -1.37 -9.81 -14.22
C LEU A 14 -2.54 -9.91 -13.24
N PRO A 15 -2.55 -10.89 -12.31
CA PRO A 15 -3.55 -10.95 -11.23
C PRO A 15 -3.41 -9.75 -10.28
N TRP A 16 -4.35 -8.80 -10.34
CA TRP A 16 -4.27 -7.53 -9.60
C TRP A 16 -4.12 -7.66 -8.07
N ARG A 17 -4.64 -8.75 -7.48
CA ARG A 17 -4.46 -9.07 -6.07
C ARG A 17 -3.01 -9.42 -5.76
N LEU A 18 -2.37 -10.23 -6.61
CA LEU A 18 -0.96 -10.55 -6.45
C LEU A 18 -0.08 -9.33 -6.71
N VAL A 19 -0.46 -8.44 -7.64
CA VAL A 19 0.23 -7.14 -7.83
C VAL A 19 0.24 -6.33 -6.54
N ALA A 20 -0.92 -6.16 -5.88
CA ALA A 20 -1.00 -5.48 -4.60
C ALA A 20 -0.19 -6.19 -3.50
N PHE A 21 -0.26 -7.52 -3.43
CA PHE A 21 0.52 -8.27 -2.46
C PHE A 21 2.03 -8.10 -2.65
N GLN A 22 2.53 -8.12 -3.89
CA GLN A 22 3.95 -7.91 -4.16
C GLN A 22 4.41 -6.46 -3.87
N ILE A 23 3.58 -5.44 -4.15
CA ILE A 23 3.86 -4.06 -3.70
C ILE A 23 4.03 -4.04 -2.19
N CYS A 24 3.08 -4.64 -1.46
CA CYS A 24 3.11 -4.71 0.00
C CYS A 24 4.36 -5.42 0.54
N LEU A 25 4.83 -6.50 -0.09
CA LEU A 25 6.08 -7.15 0.31
C LEU A 25 7.32 -6.27 0.08
N LEU A 26 7.36 -5.53 -1.03
CA LEU A 26 8.45 -4.60 -1.32
C LEU A 26 8.47 -3.44 -0.32
N ASP A 27 7.32 -2.82 -0.07
CA ASP A 27 7.14 -1.74 0.90
C ASP A 27 7.48 -2.22 2.33
N ALA A 28 7.02 -3.42 2.72
CA ALA A 28 7.35 -4.01 4.01
C ALA A 28 8.87 -4.26 4.16
N HIS A 29 9.51 -4.78 3.11
CA HIS A 29 10.96 -5.00 3.11
C HIS A 29 11.73 -3.70 3.32
N LEU A 30 11.34 -2.62 2.64
CA LEU A 30 11.96 -1.30 2.79
C LEU A 30 11.69 -0.74 4.19
N PHE A 31 10.46 -0.83 4.69
CA PHE A 31 10.05 -0.35 6.00
C PHE A 31 10.85 -1.01 7.14
N TYR A 32 11.03 -2.34 7.11
CA TYR A 32 11.73 -3.04 8.19
C TYR A 32 13.23 -2.68 8.31
N ARG A 33 13.81 -2.07 7.27
CA ARG A 33 15.19 -1.56 7.27
C ARG A 33 15.32 -0.16 7.86
N ILE A 34 14.20 0.54 8.08
CA ILE A 34 14.19 1.85 8.72
C ILE A 34 14.27 1.65 10.23
N SER A 35 15.29 2.22 10.86
CA SER A 35 15.36 2.33 12.31
C SER A 35 14.58 3.56 12.75
N PRO A 36 13.62 3.47 13.69
CA PRO A 36 12.82 4.63 14.11
C PRO A 36 13.67 5.84 14.55
N HIS A 37 14.83 5.60 15.17
CA HIS A 37 15.74 6.67 15.58
C HIS A 37 16.39 7.41 14.41
N THR A 38 16.44 6.85 13.19
CA THR A 38 17.00 7.56 12.01
C THR A 38 16.06 8.63 11.49
N LEU A 39 14.79 8.67 11.94
CA LEU A 39 13.89 9.78 11.67
C LEU A 39 14.28 11.02 12.48
N LEU A 40 14.81 10.88 13.71
CA LEU A 40 15.17 12.01 14.56
C LEU A 40 16.07 13.04 13.88
N PRO A 41 17.19 12.68 13.21
CA PRO A 41 18.03 13.67 12.54
C PRO A 41 17.39 14.32 11.31
N HIS A 42 16.22 13.89 10.83
CA HIS A 42 15.61 14.39 9.59
C HIS A 42 15.25 15.89 9.63
N THR A 43 15.98 16.73 8.88
CA THR A 43 15.77 18.19 8.78
C THR A 43 15.17 18.63 7.44
N GLY A 44 14.38 17.77 6.78
CA GLY A 44 13.85 18.04 5.44
C GLY A 44 14.71 17.52 4.28
N GLY A 45 15.76 16.73 4.57
CA GLY A 45 16.54 15.96 3.59
C GLY A 45 16.63 14.48 3.98
N LEU A 46 16.60 13.57 3.00
CA LEU A 46 16.65 12.11 3.20
C LEU A 46 18.09 11.64 3.41
N THR A 47 18.70 11.95 4.55
CA THR A 47 20.11 11.61 4.84
C THR A 47 20.33 10.12 5.09
N ASP A 48 19.35 9.44 5.68
CA ASP A 48 19.39 7.99 5.92
C ASP A 48 19.06 7.19 4.65
N ALA A 49 19.88 6.18 4.35
CA ALA A 49 19.75 5.37 3.14
C ALA A 49 18.46 4.54 3.12
N SER A 50 17.98 4.05 4.27
CA SER A 50 16.75 3.25 4.35
C SER A 50 15.51 4.12 4.16
N ILE A 51 15.49 5.31 4.76
CA ILE A 51 14.42 6.30 4.54
C ILE A 51 14.40 6.69 3.06
N ARG A 52 15.57 7.01 2.47
CA ARG A 52 15.68 7.36 1.06
C ARG A 52 15.19 6.25 0.14
N ALA A 53 15.57 5.00 0.38
CA ALA A 53 15.13 3.87 -0.43
C ALA A 53 13.60 3.69 -0.40
N SER A 54 12.95 3.90 0.76
CA SER A 54 11.49 3.86 0.85
C SER A 54 10.84 5.02 0.09
N THR A 55 11.39 6.23 0.19
CA THR A 55 10.89 7.39 -0.57
C THR A 55 11.11 7.25 -2.08
N ASP A 56 12.26 6.71 -2.51
CA ASP A 56 12.56 6.48 -3.92
C ASP A 56 11.60 5.44 -4.51
N PHE A 57 11.31 4.36 -3.78
CA PHE A 57 10.33 3.37 -4.21
C PHE A 57 8.90 3.96 -4.27
N PHE A 58 8.51 4.78 -3.29
CA PHE A 58 7.24 5.51 -3.32
C PHE A 58 7.12 6.38 -4.58
N ASN A 59 8.16 7.15 -4.90
CA ASN A 59 8.19 8.03 -6.08
C ASN A 59 8.16 7.23 -7.38
N TYR A 60 8.95 6.16 -7.45
CA TYR A 60 8.98 5.23 -8.56
C TYR A 60 7.62 4.57 -8.82
N LEU A 61 6.94 4.10 -7.77
CA LEU A 61 5.61 3.50 -7.88
C LEU A 61 4.58 4.54 -8.33
N SER A 62 4.62 5.75 -7.75
CA SER A 62 3.73 6.87 -8.14
C SER A 62 3.88 7.23 -9.63
N ARG A 63 5.12 7.35 -10.11
CA ARG A 63 5.43 7.62 -11.52
C ARG A 63 5.04 6.44 -12.42
N SER A 64 5.23 5.20 -11.97
CA SER A 64 4.81 3.99 -12.70
C SER A 64 3.29 3.92 -12.89
N VAL A 65 2.51 4.31 -11.89
CA VAL A 65 1.05 4.41 -11.97
C VAL A 65 0.65 5.42 -13.04
N GLU A 66 1.20 6.63 -12.95
CA GLU A 66 0.96 7.73 -13.89
C GLU A 66 1.31 7.33 -15.33
N TYR A 67 2.53 6.84 -15.54
CA TYR A 67 3.00 6.42 -16.86
C TYR A 67 2.16 5.27 -17.44
N SER A 68 1.78 4.28 -16.62
CA SER A 68 0.98 3.14 -17.10
C SER A 68 -0.41 3.55 -17.63
N ILE A 69 -0.96 4.66 -17.13
CA ILE A 69 -2.22 5.23 -17.63
C ILE A 69 -1.93 6.03 -18.91
N LEU A 70 -0.91 6.88 -18.88
CA LEU A 70 -0.61 7.80 -19.96
C LEU A 70 -0.02 7.12 -21.19
N ILE A 71 0.62 5.96 -21.08
CA ILE A 71 1.12 5.23 -22.24
C ILE A 71 0.00 4.68 -23.12
N VAL A 72 -1.23 4.56 -22.60
CA VAL A 72 -2.37 4.02 -23.35
C VAL A 72 -3.07 5.12 -24.15
N ASP A 73 -3.07 4.95 -25.48
CA ASP A 73 -3.58 5.94 -26.43
C ASP A 73 -5.11 6.07 -26.41
N ASP A 74 -5.83 4.95 -26.29
CA ASP A 74 -7.29 4.94 -26.34
C ASP A 74 -7.93 5.14 -24.96
N GLN A 75 -9.07 5.84 -24.93
CA GLN A 75 -9.77 6.16 -23.68
C GLN A 75 -10.24 4.91 -22.93
N ALA A 76 -10.72 3.89 -23.64
CA ALA A 76 -11.26 2.67 -23.00
C ALA A 76 -10.16 1.87 -22.31
N GLY A 77 -8.98 1.76 -22.94
CA GLY A 77 -7.78 1.19 -22.37
C GLY A 77 -7.34 1.94 -21.11
N ARG A 78 -7.29 3.28 -21.14
CA ARG A 78 -6.98 4.10 -19.95
C ARG A 78 -7.96 3.86 -18.82
N VAL A 79 -9.27 3.80 -19.11
CA VAL A 79 -10.30 3.48 -18.10
C VAL A 79 -10.06 2.12 -17.46
N ARG A 80 -9.64 1.10 -18.24
CA ARG A 80 -9.30 -0.23 -17.70
C ARG A 80 -8.09 -0.18 -16.78
N VAL A 81 -7.02 0.53 -17.16
CA VAL A 81 -5.80 0.67 -16.35
C VAL A 81 -6.08 1.45 -15.06
N LEU A 82 -6.77 2.58 -15.14
CA LEU A 82 -7.17 3.36 -13.97
C LEU A 82 -8.09 2.53 -13.04
N GLY A 83 -9.07 1.84 -13.63
CA GLY A 83 -9.93 0.91 -12.91
C GLY A 83 -9.15 -0.22 -12.23
N ARG A 84 -8.07 -0.70 -12.85
CA ARG A 84 -7.15 -1.70 -12.27
C ARG A 84 -6.41 -1.14 -11.06
N TRP A 85 -5.80 0.03 -11.16
CA TRP A 85 -5.13 0.69 -10.03
C TRP A 85 -6.07 0.94 -8.85
N SER A 86 -7.33 1.32 -9.11
CA SER A 86 -8.31 1.46 -8.02
C SER A 86 -8.54 0.15 -7.25
N LYS A 87 -8.52 -1.02 -7.92
CA LYS A 87 -8.64 -2.33 -7.26
C LYS A 87 -7.39 -2.66 -6.45
N ILE A 88 -6.20 -2.41 -7.01
CA ILE A 88 -4.91 -2.61 -6.36
C ILE A 88 -4.83 -1.76 -5.08
N ALA A 89 -5.14 -0.46 -5.16
CA ALA A 89 -5.15 0.45 -4.00
C ALA A 89 -6.08 -0.04 -2.88
N LYS A 90 -7.30 -0.51 -3.21
CA LYS A 90 -8.19 -1.11 -2.22
C LYS A 90 -7.61 -2.38 -1.60
N ALA A 91 -6.91 -3.20 -2.37
CA ALA A 91 -6.24 -4.38 -1.86
C ALA A 91 -5.08 -4.01 -0.92
N LEU A 92 -4.30 -2.97 -1.22
CA LEU A 92 -3.26 -2.45 -0.31
C LEU A 92 -3.86 -1.99 1.01
N ARG A 93 -5.01 -1.30 0.97
CA ARG A 93 -5.77 -0.97 2.20
C ARG A 93 -6.14 -2.22 3.01
N GLN A 94 -6.58 -3.30 2.35
CA GLN A 94 -6.91 -4.57 3.04
C GLN A 94 -5.68 -5.25 3.64
N LEU A 95 -4.53 -5.14 2.96
CA LEU A 95 -3.23 -5.63 3.43
C LEU A 95 -2.58 -4.69 4.46
N ARG A 96 -3.21 -3.56 4.77
CA ARG A 96 -2.69 -2.49 5.64
C ARG A 96 -1.32 -1.96 5.19
N ASP A 97 -1.09 -1.95 3.89
CA ASP A 97 0.02 -1.25 3.27
C ASP A 97 -0.43 0.16 2.88
N PHE A 98 -0.14 1.12 3.77
CA PHE A 98 -0.52 2.51 3.58
C PHE A 98 0.53 3.31 2.82
N GLN A 99 1.78 2.83 2.79
CA GLN A 99 2.84 3.41 1.97
C GLN A 99 2.53 3.23 0.48
N GLY A 100 2.29 1.99 0.04
CA GLY A 100 1.94 1.69 -1.34
C GLY A 100 0.58 2.27 -1.74
N LEU A 101 -0.40 2.29 -0.82
CA LEU A 101 -1.68 2.97 -1.04
C LEU A 101 -1.49 4.46 -1.32
N ALA A 102 -0.73 5.15 -0.48
CA ALA A 102 -0.43 6.57 -0.65
C ALA A 102 0.29 6.84 -1.98
N ALA A 103 1.24 5.99 -2.37
CA ALA A 103 1.95 6.10 -3.64
C ALA A 103 1.00 6.00 -4.85
N ILE A 104 0.09 5.03 -4.85
CA ILE A 104 -0.92 4.92 -5.93
C ILE A 104 -1.82 6.15 -5.96
N LEU A 105 -2.30 6.62 -4.80
CA LEU A 105 -3.13 7.82 -4.73
C LEU A 105 -2.39 9.07 -5.19
N ALA A 106 -1.10 9.20 -4.87
CA ALA A 106 -0.23 10.28 -5.35
C ALA A 106 -0.13 10.25 -6.88
N GLY A 107 0.18 9.10 -7.48
CA GLY A 107 0.21 8.93 -8.94
C GLY A 107 -1.13 9.25 -9.62
N LEU A 108 -2.26 8.82 -9.05
CA LEU A 108 -3.60 9.14 -9.56
C LEU A 108 -4.00 10.60 -9.37
N SER A 109 -3.30 11.32 -8.51
CA SER A 109 -3.59 12.70 -8.15
C SER A 109 -2.58 13.67 -8.76
N THR A 110 -1.67 13.25 -9.64
CA THR A 110 -0.79 14.20 -10.35
C THR A 110 -1.60 15.04 -11.36
N PRO A 111 -1.18 16.28 -11.67
CA PRO A 111 -1.86 17.12 -12.67
C PRO A 111 -2.05 16.45 -14.05
N PRO A 112 -1.09 15.66 -14.59
CA PRO A 112 -1.24 14.91 -15.84
C PRO A 112 -2.34 13.86 -15.82
N VAL A 113 -2.55 13.17 -14.70
CA VAL A 113 -3.61 12.16 -14.58
C VAL A 113 -4.96 12.80 -14.24
N ARG A 114 -4.99 13.80 -13.36
CA ARG A 114 -6.25 14.48 -12.97
C ARG A 114 -6.95 15.18 -14.12
N ARG A 115 -6.19 15.70 -15.10
CA ARG A 115 -6.76 16.42 -16.26
C ARG A 115 -7.47 15.53 -17.29
N LEU A 116 -7.34 14.20 -17.17
CA LEU A 116 -7.96 13.23 -18.08
C LEU A 116 -9.48 13.12 -17.82
N THR A 117 -10.19 14.24 -17.95
CA THR A 117 -11.61 14.43 -17.60
C THR A 117 -12.52 13.42 -18.28
N ARG A 118 -12.28 13.08 -19.56
CA ARG A 118 -13.09 12.08 -20.29
C ARG A 118 -12.86 10.68 -19.75
N THR A 119 -11.59 10.35 -19.48
CA THR A 119 -11.20 9.07 -18.88
C THR A 119 -11.82 8.91 -17.50
N TRP A 120 -11.72 9.91 -16.62
CA TRP A 120 -12.35 9.91 -15.30
C TRP A 120 -13.89 9.84 -15.40
N GLY A 121 -14.49 10.58 -16.32
CA GLY A 121 -15.94 10.57 -16.54
C GLY A 121 -16.50 9.24 -17.05
N SER A 122 -15.66 8.43 -17.71
CA SER A 122 -16.03 7.09 -18.20
C SER A 122 -15.72 5.96 -17.21
N LEU A 123 -15.11 6.29 -16.07
CA LEU A 123 -14.85 5.31 -15.02
C LEU A 123 -16.17 4.87 -14.38
N SER A 124 -16.32 3.57 -14.14
CA SER A 124 -17.53 3.07 -13.46
C SER A 124 -17.72 3.72 -12.09
N ARG A 125 -18.97 4.01 -11.69
CA ARG A 125 -19.29 4.59 -10.37
C ARG A 125 -18.62 3.84 -9.21
N ARG A 126 -18.60 2.50 -9.26
CA ARG A 126 -17.97 1.64 -8.24
C ARG A 126 -16.45 1.84 -8.13
N ALA A 127 -15.77 2.19 -9.22
CA ALA A 127 -14.34 2.48 -9.21
C ALA A 127 -14.08 3.93 -8.77
N THR A 128 -14.88 4.89 -9.23
CA THR A 128 -14.83 6.29 -8.78
C THR A 128 -15.00 6.42 -7.27
N SER A 129 -16.09 5.89 -6.71
CA SER A 129 -16.35 5.93 -5.26
C SER A 129 -15.28 5.19 -4.44
N ARG A 130 -14.59 4.22 -5.04
CA ARG A 130 -13.47 3.54 -4.37
C ARG A 130 -12.25 4.45 -4.26
N VAL A 131 -11.91 5.15 -5.34
CA VAL A 131 -10.79 6.11 -5.32
C VAL A 131 -11.11 7.24 -4.34
N GLU A 132 -12.34 7.78 -4.37
CA GLU A 132 -12.79 8.83 -3.45
C GLU A 132 -12.72 8.38 -1.99
N ALA A 133 -13.25 7.20 -1.64
CA ALA A 133 -13.17 6.69 -0.27
C ALA A 133 -11.73 6.44 0.21
N LEU A 134 -10.82 6.08 -0.70
CA LEU A 134 -9.40 5.90 -0.36
C LEU A 134 -8.67 7.24 -0.22
N ARG A 135 -9.04 8.26 -1.01
CA ARG A 135 -8.55 9.64 -0.83
C ARG A 135 -9.03 10.22 0.50
N ASP A 136 -10.30 10.05 0.82
CA ASP A 136 -10.90 10.50 2.08
C ASP A 136 -10.21 9.89 3.30
N LEU A 137 -9.87 8.60 3.23
CA LEU A 137 -9.09 7.94 4.28
C LEU A 137 -7.71 8.61 4.48
N MET A 138 -7.00 8.86 3.38
CA MET A 138 -5.61 9.35 3.38
C MET A 138 -5.53 10.87 3.31
N ASP A 139 -6.63 11.55 3.65
CA ASP A 139 -6.72 13.01 3.59
C ASP A 139 -5.78 13.64 4.65
N PRO A 140 -4.95 14.63 4.28
CA PRO A 140 -4.06 15.31 5.23
C PRO A 140 -4.80 16.19 6.27
N GLN A 141 -6.11 16.43 6.12
CA GLN A 141 -6.92 17.18 7.08
C GLN A 141 -6.78 16.65 8.51
N ASP A 142 -6.76 17.57 9.47
CA ASP A 142 -6.59 17.31 10.90
C ASP A 142 -5.41 16.37 11.21
N ASN A 143 -4.27 16.59 10.52
CA ASN A 143 -3.07 15.78 10.65
C ASN A 143 -3.32 14.29 10.35
N TYR A 144 -3.99 14.01 9.23
CA TYR A 144 -4.31 12.65 8.79
C TYR A 144 -5.19 11.88 9.79
N ALA A 145 -6.16 12.55 10.44
CA ALA A 145 -6.96 11.96 11.52
C ALA A 145 -7.63 10.62 11.15
N LYS A 146 -8.23 10.54 9.96
CA LYS A 146 -8.89 9.32 9.47
C LYS A 146 -7.92 8.15 9.24
N TYR A 147 -6.73 8.45 8.73
CA TYR A 147 -5.67 7.46 8.56
C TYR A 147 -5.14 6.99 9.93
N ARG A 148 -4.83 7.93 10.83
CA ARG A 148 -4.30 7.62 12.17
C ARG A 148 -5.27 6.77 13.00
N ALA A 149 -6.58 7.02 12.93
CA ALA A 149 -7.58 6.19 13.59
C ALA A 149 -7.50 4.71 13.15
N VAL A 150 -7.26 4.46 11.86
CA VAL A 150 -7.14 3.12 11.27
C VAL A 150 -5.79 2.47 11.58
N GLU A 151 -4.75 3.29 11.73
CA GLU A 151 -3.45 2.86 12.20
C GLU A 151 -3.56 2.38 13.65
N ASP A 152 -4.23 3.15 14.51
CA ASP A 152 -4.51 2.81 15.92
C ASP A 152 -5.37 1.54 16.03
N GLU A 153 -6.35 1.30 15.15
CA GLU A 153 -7.07 0.02 15.08
C GLU A 153 -6.15 -1.20 14.88
N GLY A 154 -4.99 -1.02 14.25
CA GLY A 154 -3.99 -2.09 14.06
C GLY A 154 -3.03 -2.27 15.23
N LEU A 155 -3.11 -1.38 16.22
CA LEU A 155 -2.34 -1.39 17.45
C LEU A 155 -3.29 -1.72 18.60
N ARG A 156 -3.54 -3.01 18.86
CA ARG A 156 -4.36 -3.40 20.01
C ARG A 156 -3.53 -3.18 21.28
N LYS A 157 -3.97 -2.21 22.10
CA LYS A 157 -3.45 -2.00 23.45
C LYS A 157 -4.17 -2.99 24.37
N GLU A 158 -3.43 -3.81 25.10
CA GLU A 158 -3.97 -4.42 26.31
C GLU A 158 -3.45 -3.63 27.50
N GLU A 159 -4.38 -2.97 28.20
CA GLU A 159 -4.09 -2.35 29.48
C GLU A 159 -3.81 -3.46 30.48
N ILE A 160 -2.53 -3.69 30.79
CA ILE A 160 -2.20 -4.50 31.95
C ILE A 160 -2.50 -3.61 33.15
N SER A 161 -3.64 -3.87 33.79
CA SER A 161 -3.91 -3.32 35.11
C SER A 161 -2.85 -3.89 36.06
N SER A 162 -1.73 -3.17 36.22
CA SER A 162 -0.97 -3.30 37.45
C SER A 162 -1.96 -2.92 38.53
N GLY A 163 -2.36 -3.83 39.42
CA GLY A 163 -3.30 -3.53 40.51
C GLY A 163 -2.80 -2.48 41.52
N ASP A 164 -1.83 -1.66 41.14
CA ASP A 164 -1.18 -0.58 41.86
C ASP A 164 -1.55 0.76 41.19
N PRO A 165 -2.35 1.62 41.85
CA PRO A 165 -2.85 2.88 41.30
C PRO A 165 -1.80 4.00 41.18
N ASP A 166 -0.56 3.80 41.67
CA ASP A 166 0.48 4.85 41.72
C ASP A 166 1.65 4.63 40.72
N ARG A 167 1.53 3.64 39.82
CA ARG A 167 2.49 3.40 38.73
C ARG A 167 1.95 3.85 37.39
N ASP A 168 2.81 4.50 36.61
CA ASP A 168 2.61 4.79 35.19
C ASP A 168 2.29 3.48 34.46
N THR A 169 1.15 3.42 33.77
CA THR A 169 0.63 2.20 33.15
C THR A 169 1.58 1.74 32.04
N ASP A 170 2.22 0.57 32.19
CA ASP A 170 3.06 -0.03 31.15
C ASP A 170 2.15 -0.50 30.00
N VAL A 171 1.97 0.35 28.97
CA VAL A 171 1.19 0.01 27.78
C VAL A 171 2.00 -0.96 26.92
N ARG A 172 1.60 -2.23 26.90
CA ARG A 172 2.15 -3.24 25.99
C ARG A 172 1.19 -3.51 24.83
N TYR A 173 1.74 -3.54 23.62
CA TYR A 173 1.01 -4.02 22.44
C TYR A 173 1.09 -5.55 22.40
N THR A 174 -0.04 -6.23 22.57
CA THR A 174 -0.09 -7.70 22.62
C THR A 174 -0.46 -8.32 21.26
N ASP A 175 -1.27 -7.61 20.46
CA ASP A 175 -1.59 -7.97 19.07
C ASP A 175 -1.34 -6.78 18.12
N VAL A 176 -0.34 -6.92 17.25
CA VAL A 176 -0.04 -5.93 16.21
C VAL A 176 -0.32 -6.54 14.84
N LEU A 177 -1.28 -5.98 14.12
CA LEU A 177 -1.55 -6.38 12.74
C LEU A 177 -0.39 -5.94 11.85
N TRP A 178 -0.02 -6.79 10.88
CA TRP A 178 0.91 -6.41 9.82
C TRP A 178 0.47 -5.08 9.21
N THR A 179 1.34 -4.09 9.29
CA THR A 179 1.05 -2.75 8.80
C THR A 179 2.34 -2.18 8.23
N VAL A 180 2.29 -1.68 7.00
CA VAL A 180 3.30 -0.76 6.49
C VAL A 180 2.74 0.65 6.65
N PRO A 181 3.24 1.43 7.63
CA PRO A 181 2.74 2.77 7.87
C PRO A 181 3.11 3.72 6.72
N PHE A 182 2.30 4.76 6.51
CA PHE A 182 2.67 5.82 5.59
C PHE A 182 3.75 6.71 6.23
N LEU A 183 5.00 6.50 5.80
CA LEU A 183 6.18 7.14 6.39
C LEU A 183 6.12 8.67 6.38
N GLY A 184 5.43 9.27 5.41
CA GLY A 184 5.29 10.72 5.29
C GLY A 184 4.72 11.37 6.55
N VAL A 185 3.77 10.72 7.22
CA VAL A 185 3.15 11.22 8.46
C VAL A 185 4.18 11.35 9.59
N TYR A 186 5.06 10.36 9.74
CA TYR A 186 6.09 10.33 10.78
C TYR A 186 7.22 11.34 10.49
N LEU A 187 7.57 11.53 9.22
CA LEU A 187 8.53 12.56 8.82
C LEU A 187 7.97 13.98 9.08
N LEU A 188 6.67 14.19 8.86
CA LEU A 188 5.99 15.44 9.19
C LEU A 188 5.97 15.67 10.71
N ASP A 189 5.63 14.65 11.51
CA ASP A 189 5.66 14.73 12.97
C ASP A 189 7.02 15.22 13.47
N VAL A 190 8.10 14.57 13.04
CA VAL A 190 9.47 14.96 13.44
C VAL A 190 9.80 16.39 12.99
N THR A 191 9.45 16.75 11.76
CA THR A 191 9.76 18.06 11.19
C THR A 191 9.06 19.19 11.96
N TYR A 192 7.75 19.04 12.21
CA TYR A 192 6.96 20.06 12.91
C TYR A 192 7.30 20.15 14.39
N LEU A 193 7.48 19.01 15.07
CA LEU A 193 7.83 18.99 16.50
C LEU A 193 9.23 19.57 16.73
N ARG A 194 10.18 19.32 15.83
CA ARG A 194 11.49 19.98 15.84
C ARG A 194 11.37 21.50 15.74
N ALA A 195 10.58 22.00 14.79
CA ALA A 195 10.37 23.43 14.62
C ALA A 195 9.69 24.05 15.87
N ALA A 196 8.72 23.35 16.46
CA ALA A 196 8.03 23.80 17.66
C ALA A 196 8.97 23.90 18.88
N ILE A 197 9.77 22.85 19.16
CA ILE A 197 10.73 22.84 20.27
C ILE A 197 11.81 23.89 20.06
N GLY A 198 12.33 24.03 18.83
CA GLY A 198 13.30 25.08 18.49
C GLY A 198 12.75 26.48 18.77
N SER A 199 11.49 26.73 18.43
CA SER A 199 10.81 28.01 18.68
C SER A 199 10.60 28.26 20.18
N GLN A 200 10.25 27.23 20.96
CA GLN A 200 10.12 27.35 22.42
C GLN A 200 11.47 27.66 23.09
N LYS A 201 12.54 26.99 22.65
CA LYS A 201 13.90 27.25 23.16
C LYS A 201 14.36 28.67 22.88
N ALA A 202 14.04 29.22 21.70
CA ALA A 202 14.35 30.61 21.35
C ALA A 202 13.59 31.63 22.22
N ARG A 203 12.33 31.33 22.59
CA ARG A 203 11.50 32.18 23.46
C ARG A 203 11.93 32.12 24.94
N ASN A 204 12.41 30.98 25.39
CA ASN A 204 12.69 30.69 26.81
C ASN A 204 14.20 30.73 27.15
N ALA A 205 15.01 31.48 26.39
CA ALA A 205 16.47 31.54 26.54
C ALA A 205 16.96 32.31 27.80
N GLY A 206 16.44 31.97 28.98
CA GLY A 206 16.93 32.44 30.28
C GLY A 206 17.90 31.46 30.94
N PRO A 207 18.77 31.92 31.86
CA PRO A 207 19.73 31.06 32.56
C PRO A 207 19.00 30.06 33.48
N GLY A 208 19.28 28.77 33.31
CA GLY A 208 18.85 27.71 34.24
C GLY A 208 17.65 26.84 33.85
N GLN A 209 17.11 26.94 32.62
CA GLN A 209 15.98 26.09 32.20
C GLN A 209 16.42 24.80 31.48
N ASN A 210 15.97 23.65 31.99
CA ASN A 210 16.06 22.35 31.33
C ASN A 210 15.13 22.33 30.10
N SER A 211 15.67 22.62 28.91
CA SER A 211 14.96 22.42 27.65
C SER A 211 14.93 20.92 27.31
N ILE A 212 13.75 20.35 27.14
CA ILE A 212 13.61 19.00 26.57
C ILE A 212 14.25 18.96 25.18
N THR A 213 14.94 17.86 24.87
CA THR A 213 15.41 17.58 23.51
C THR A 213 14.29 16.97 22.67
N LEU A 214 14.41 17.03 21.34
CA LEU A 214 13.44 16.39 20.44
C LEU A 214 13.25 14.90 20.75
N ALA A 215 14.33 14.19 21.09
CA ALA A 215 14.28 12.78 21.44
C ALA A 215 13.55 12.48 22.76
N GLN A 216 13.33 13.50 23.60
CA GLN A 216 12.63 13.40 24.87
C GLN A 216 11.20 13.92 24.80
N ASP A 217 10.77 14.52 23.67
CA ASP A 217 9.41 15.02 23.54
C ASP A 217 8.42 13.84 23.54
N PRO A 218 7.39 13.85 24.41
CA PRO A 218 6.47 12.73 24.54
C PRO A 218 5.74 12.42 23.23
N ARG A 219 5.47 13.42 22.39
CA ARG A 219 4.81 13.24 21.08
C ARG A 219 5.73 12.54 20.08
N ILE A 220 7.04 12.83 20.15
CA ILE A 220 8.05 12.12 19.36
C ILE A 220 8.16 10.67 19.83
N LEU A 221 8.25 10.45 21.14
CA LEU A 221 8.32 9.11 21.71
C LEU A 221 7.09 8.27 21.32
N GLU A 222 5.90 8.87 21.34
CA GLU A 222 4.67 8.22 20.92
C GLU A 222 4.68 7.86 19.43
N SER A 223 5.08 8.81 18.57
CA SER A 223 5.18 8.60 17.11
C SER A 223 6.22 7.52 16.76
N LEU A 224 7.42 7.58 17.34
CA LEU A 224 8.45 6.56 17.15
C LEU A 224 8.05 5.20 17.76
N GLY A 225 7.35 5.21 18.90
CA GLY A 225 6.82 4.01 19.56
C GLY A 225 5.86 3.22 18.66
N ARG A 226 5.00 3.91 17.90
CA ARG A 226 4.15 3.27 16.88
C ARG A 226 4.97 2.58 15.79
N LEU A 227 6.01 3.23 15.26
CA LEU A 227 6.90 2.62 14.26
C LEU A 227 7.63 1.39 14.82
N VAL A 228 8.09 1.47 16.07
CA VAL A 228 8.70 0.34 16.77
C VAL A 228 7.71 -0.82 16.87
N ALA A 229 6.44 -0.56 17.24
CA ALA A 229 5.41 -1.58 17.36
C ALA A 229 5.14 -2.28 16.02
N PHE A 230 4.94 -1.54 14.92
CA PHE A 230 4.74 -2.13 13.60
C PHE A 230 5.97 -2.88 13.07
N ARG A 231 7.17 -2.43 13.42
CA ARG A 231 8.41 -3.10 13.03
C ARG A 231 8.63 -4.39 13.80
N HIS A 232 8.33 -4.42 15.09
CA HIS A 232 8.59 -5.57 15.96
C HIS A 232 7.35 -6.43 16.19
N SER A 233 6.31 -6.28 15.38
CA SER A 233 5.16 -7.19 15.42
C SER A 233 5.67 -8.64 15.33
N SER A 234 5.23 -9.47 16.26
CA SER A 234 5.63 -10.89 16.38
C SER A 234 5.39 -11.67 15.10
N SER A 235 4.40 -11.25 14.33
CA SER A 235 4.12 -11.75 12.99
C SER A 235 4.67 -10.75 11.96
N LYS A 236 5.52 -11.19 11.02
CA LYS A 236 5.90 -10.43 9.82
C LYS A 236 4.93 -10.70 8.67
N TYR A 237 4.88 -9.84 7.65
CA TYR A 237 4.13 -10.13 6.44
C TYR A 237 4.49 -11.53 5.89
N PRO A 238 3.50 -12.37 5.58
CA PRO A 238 3.73 -13.75 5.15
C PRO A 238 4.35 -13.80 3.76
N GLU A 239 5.06 -14.88 3.41
CA GLU A 239 5.62 -15.10 2.07
C GLU A 239 4.50 -15.24 0.99
N PHE A 240 3.32 -15.70 1.42
CA PHE A 240 2.18 -15.96 0.58
C PHE A 240 0.95 -15.16 1.02
N PRO A 241 0.06 -14.77 0.09
CA PRO A 241 -1.15 -14.06 0.46
C PRO A 241 -2.01 -14.95 1.36
N PRO A 242 -2.51 -14.43 2.50
CA PRO A 242 -3.27 -15.24 3.43
C PRO A 242 -4.61 -15.69 2.81
N PRO A 243 -5.20 -16.83 3.22
CA PRO A 243 -6.40 -17.38 2.61
C PRO A 243 -7.57 -16.38 2.51
N TRP A 244 -7.76 -15.56 3.55
CA TRP A 244 -8.81 -14.54 3.60
C TRP A 244 -8.67 -13.46 2.51
N TYR A 245 -7.46 -13.26 1.97
CA TYR A 245 -7.18 -12.23 0.97
C TYR A 245 -7.85 -12.51 -0.38
N PHE A 246 -8.00 -13.79 -0.72
CA PHE A 246 -8.72 -14.23 -1.92
C PHE A 246 -10.21 -14.40 -1.66
N SER A 247 -10.61 -14.63 -0.40
CA SER A 247 -12.01 -14.77 -0.03
C SER A 247 -12.81 -13.54 -0.41
N ILE A 248 -13.71 -13.72 -1.38
CA ILE A 248 -14.78 -12.77 -1.63
C ILE A 248 -15.64 -12.81 -0.38
N ARG A 249 -15.58 -11.77 0.49
CA ARG A 249 -16.65 -11.56 1.48
C ARG A 249 -17.95 -11.42 0.68
N ARG A 250 -18.70 -12.51 0.51
CA ARG A 250 -20.12 -12.45 0.19
C ARG A 250 -20.72 -11.66 1.33
N LYS A 251 -21.22 -10.46 1.03
CA LYS A 251 -21.86 -9.61 2.01
C LYS A 251 -23.02 -10.45 2.58
N GLY A 252 -22.92 -10.87 3.84
CA GLY A 252 -23.95 -11.65 4.52
C GLY A 252 -25.24 -10.85 4.50
N GLY A 253 -26.19 -11.29 3.67
CA GLY A 253 -27.59 -10.90 3.78
C GLY A 253 -28.24 -11.86 4.76
N SER A 254 -28.57 -11.38 5.95
CA SER A 254 -29.57 -12.00 6.80
C SER A 254 -30.95 -11.74 6.19
N GLY A 255 -31.65 -12.80 5.76
CA GLY A 255 -33.02 -12.73 5.27
C GLY A 255 -33.30 -13.84 4.25
N GLY A 256 -33.97 -14.92 4.69
CA GLY A 256 -34.14 -16.15 3.93
C GLY A 256 -35.19 -16.14 2.82
N GLY A 257 -35.23 -17.25 2.08
CA GLY A 257 -36.28 -17.61 1.10
C GLY A 257 -35.71 -18.28 -0.16
N PRO A 258 -36.16 -19.50 -0.54
CA PRO A 258 -35.49 -20.33 -1.55
C PRO A 258 -35.99 -20.06 -2.98
N GLY A 259 -35.12 -20.23 -3.98
CA GLY A 259 -35.55 -20.22 -5.38
C GLY A 259 -34.42 -20.26 -6.41
N ALA A 260 -34.23 -21.46 -6.97
CA ALA A 260 -33.74 -21.78 -8.32
C ALA A 260 -32.32 -21.34 -8.78
N SER A 261 -31.54 -22.38 -9.12
CA SER A 261 -30.48 -22.55 -10.13
C SER A 261 -30.30 -21.42 -11.17
N ASP A 262 -29.07 -21.04 -11.56
CA ASP A 262 -28.26 -21.84 -12.48
C ASP A 262 -26.73 -21.69 -12.32
N GLY A 263 -26.09 -22.85 -12.10
CA GLY A 263 -25.04 -23.45 -12.94
C GLY A 263 -23.90 -22.60 -13.51
N SER A 264 -22.72 -22.70 -12.89
CA SER A 264 -21.51 -23.25 -13.55
C SER A 264 -20.40 -23.44 -12.51
N GLY A 265 -20.44 -24.60 -11.85
CA GLY A 265 -19.34 -25.12 -11.05
C GLY A 265 -18.37 -25.90 -11.93
N VAL A 266 -17.09 -25.83 -11.57
CA VAL A 266 -16.14 -26.91 -11.84
C VAL A 266 -15.62 -27.39 -10.50
N ASN A 267 -15.86 -28.68 -10.27
CA ASN A 267 -15.62 -29.46 -9.05
C ASN A 267 -14.14 -29.59 -8.72
N ALA A 268 -13.84 -29.65 -7.42
CA ALA A 268 -12.74 -30.43 -6.89
C ALA A 268 -13.32 -31.33 -5.79
N SER A 269 -13.50 -32.61 -6.10
CA SER A 269 -13.83 -33.67 -5.15
C SER A 269 -12.86 -34.82 -5.33
N GLY A 270 -12.48 -35.45 -4.22
CA GLY A 270 -11.73 -36.70 -4.23
C GLY A 270 -10.81 -36.89 -3.03
N GLY A 271 -11.36 -36.93 -1.82
CA GLY A 271 -10.70 -37.59 -0.70
C GLY A 271 -11.04 -39.07 -0.72
N VAL A 272 -10.05 -39.93 -0.50
CA VAL A 272 -10.24 -41.33 -0.11
C VAL A 272 -9.29 -41.66 1.03
N SER A 273 -9.88 -42.18 2.10
CA SER A 273 -9.28 -42.75 3.29
C SER A 273 -8.74 -44.17 3.04
N GLY A 274 -7.68 -44.55 3.76
CA GLY A 274 -7.27 -45.96 3.84
C GLY A 274 -6.02 -46.22 4.67
N GLY A 275 -6.22 -46.79 5.86
CA GLY A 275 -5.50 -48.01 6.30
C GLY A 275 -4.06 -47.92 6.83
N SER A 276 -3.92 -48.25 8.12
CA SER A 276 -2.69 -48.42 8.91
C SER A 276 -1.73 -49.50 8.40
N GLY A 277 -0.43 -49.30 8.64
CA GLY A 277 0.60 -50.36 8.57
C GLY A 277 1.94 -49.86 9.10
N ALA A 278 2.31 -50.25 10.32
CA ALA A 278 3.60 -49.97 10.93
C ALA A 278 4.63 -51.03 10.50
N GLY A 279 5.84 -50.58 10.13
CA GLY A 279 7.04 -51.40 9.97
C GLY A 279 8.28 -50.52 10.29
N PRO A 280 9.26 -51.00 11.07
CA PRO A 280 10.37 -50.16 11.50
C PRO A 280 11.58 -50.30 10.57
N GLY A 281 12.32 -49.18 10.41
CA GLY A 281 13.74 -49.19 10.09
C GLY A 281 14.12 -48.98 8.63
N SER A 282 14.32 -47.72 8.23
CA SER A 282 15.51 -47.33 7.48
C SER A 282 15.75 -45.83 7.65
N ASP A 283 17.01 -45.50 7.93
CA ASP A 283 17.51 -44.16 8.22
C ASP A 283 17.31 -43.22 7.02
N GLY A 284 16.19 -42.50 7.03
CA GLY A 284 15.91 -41.38 6.14
C GLY A 284 16.25 -40.08 6.86
N TRP A 285 17.25 -39.37 6.35
CA TRP A 285 17.47 -37.95 6.60
C TRP A 285 16.14 -37.20 6.62
N PRO A 286 15.90 -36.22 7.51
CA PRO A 286 14.64 -35.50 7.55
C PRO A 286 14.42 -34.85 6.19
N ASN A 287 13.50 -35.43 5.44
CA ASN A 287 13.13 -35.01 4.10
C ASN A 287 12.66 -33.56 4.24
N GLY A 288 13.47 -32.62 3.74
CA GLY A 288 13.14 -31.20 3.77
C GLY A 288 11.75 -31.04 3.15
N GLY A 289 10.80 -30.49 3.91
CA GLY A 289 9.41 -30.33 3.48
C GLY A 289 9.36 -29.62 2.12
N GLY A 290 9.17 -30.40 1.05
CA GLY A 290 9.05 -29.89 -0.29
C GLY A 290 7.83 -28.99 -0.40
N ARG A 291 7.99 -27.83 -1.04
CA ARG A 291 6.86 -26.93 -1.35
C ARG A 291 5.86 -27.68 -2.22
N SER A 292 4.57 -27.44 -2.00
CA SER A 292 3.54 -27.99 -2.88
C SER A 292 3.65 -27.38 -4.29
N ALA A 293 3.21 -28.12 -5.30
CA ALA A 293 3.19 -27.61 -6.69
C ALA A 293 2.37 -26.31 -6.84
N GLN A 294 1.35 -26.13 -5.99
CA GLN A 294 0.53 -24.92 -5.95
C GLN A 294 1.31 -23.72 -5.40
N GLU A 295 2.10 -23.91 -4.34
CA GLU A 295 2.98 -22.88 -3.80
C GLU A 295 4.10 -22.52 -4.78
N GLU A 296 4.66 -23.51 -5.48
CA GLU A 296 5.67 -23.27 -6.51
C GLU A 296 5.12 -22.43 -7.67
N GLN A 297 3.94 -22.77 -8.18
CA GLN A 297 3.28 -21.98 -9.23
C GLN A 297 2.98 -20.55 -8.77
N LEU A 298 2.55 -20.38 -7.51
CA LEU A 298 2.29 -19.06 -6.94
C LEU A 298 3.58 -18.24 -6.82
N LEU A 299 4.69 -18.84 -6.38
CA LEU A 299 5.99 -18.18 -6.33
C LEU A 299 6.46 -17.70 -7.71
N ILE A 300 6.26 -18.52 -8.75
CA ILE A 300 6.58 -18.13 -10.12
C ILE A 300 5.79 -16.88 -10.50
N GLN A 301 4.49 -16.85 -10.22
CA GLN A 301 3.66 -15.66 -10.47
C GLN A 301 4.14 -14.44 -9.68
N GLN A 302 4.45 -14.60 -8.39
CA GLN A 302 4.98 -13.53 -7.55
C GLN A 302 6.31 -12.96 -8.07
N ARG A 303 7.21 -13.83 -8.55
CA ARG A 303 8.49 -13.43 -9.17
C ARG A 303 8.29 -12.66 -10.46
N VAL A 304 7.39 -13.12 -11.34
CA VAL A 304 7.03 -12.40 -12.58
C VAL A 304 6.47 -11.02 -12.27
N ILE A 305 5.60 -10.92 -11.27
CA ILE A 305 5.02 -9.64 -10.83
C ILE A 305 6.07 -8.72 -10.23
N THR A 306 6.96 -9.26 -9.38
CA THR A 306 8.08 -8.49 -8.81
C THR A 306 8.98 -7.94 -9.91
N HIS A 307 9.34 -8.78 -10.89
CA HIS A 307 10.12 -8.35 -12.05
C HIS A 307 9.37 -7.28 -12.84
N PHE A 308 8.08 -7.45 -13.12
CA PHE A 308 7.25 -6.44 -13.77
C PHE A 308 7.28 -5.10 -13.02
N LEU A 309 7.05 -5.13 -11.70
CA LEU A 309 7.02 -3.94 -10.85
C LEU A 309 8.36 -3.21 -10.84
N LEU A 310 9.49 -3.93 -10.75
CA LEU A 310 10.82 -3.33 -10.60
C LEU A 310 11.51 -2.94 -11.93
N THR A 311 10.92 -3.29 -13.07
CA THR A 311 11.50 -3.01 -14.41
C THR A 311 10.67 -2.01 -15.22
N ARG A 312 9.76 -1.27 -14.59
CA ARG A 312 9.07 -0.19 -15.30
C ARG A 312 10.07 0.91 -15.62
N PRO A 313 10.03 1.47 -16.83
CA PRO A 313 10.93 2.55 -17.18
C PRO A 313 10.67 3.74 -16.27
N TRP A 314 11.73 4.38 -15.81
CA TRP A 314 11.61 5.72 -15.26
C TRP A 314 11.31 6.70 -16.40
N VAL A 315 10.35 7.59 -16.18
CA VAL A 315 9.92 8.58 -17.16
C VAL A 315 9.88 9.91 -16.47
N ASP A 316 10.50 10.94 -17.04
CA ASP A 316 10.56 12.26 -16.42
C ASP A 316 9.21 13.00 -16.44
N GLN A 317 9.07 13.96 -15.52
CA GLN A 317 7.83 14.73 -15.36
C GLN A 317 7.42 15.45 -16.65
N THR A 318 8.40 15.99 -17.39
CA THR A 318 8.17 16.70 -18.65
C THR A 318 7.54 15.81 -19.71
N VAL A 319 8.02 14.56 -19.82
CA VAL A 319 7.51 13.57 -20.77
C VAL A 319 6.08 13.17 -20.42
N VAL A 320 5.83 12.90 -19.14
CA VAL A 320 4.48 12.62 -18.62
C VAL A 320 3.51 13.77 -18.91
N ASP A 321 3.93 15.01 -18.66
CA ASP A 321 3.11 16.20 -18.88
C ASP A 321 2.73 16.30 -20.38
N GLU A 322 3.68 16.08 -21.28
CA GLU A 322 3.47 16.06 -22.73
C GLU A 322 2.51 14.95 -23.16
N MET A 323 2.73 13.72 -22.70
CA MET A 323 1.85 12.58 -22.97
C MET A 323 0.40 12.88 -22.56
N SER A 324 0.20 13.55 -21.42
CA SER A 324 -1.14 13.87 -20.93
C SER A 324 -1.89 14.90 -21.78
N ARG A 325 -1.19 15.82 -22.46
CA ARG A 325 -1.81 16.84 -23.32
C ARG A 325 -2.46 16.18 -24.53
N VAL A 326 -1.75 15.26 -25.18
CA VAL A 326 -2.21 14.59 -26.39
C VAL A 326 -3.27 13.50 -26.15
N ARG A 327 -3.53 13.09 -24.89
CA ARG A 327 -4.47 11.97 -24.59
C ARG A 327 -5.94 12.32 -24.73
N GLU A 328 -6.30 13.59 -24.59
CA GLU A 328 -7.69 14.04 -24.64
C GLU A 328 -7.89 15.29 -25.52
N GLU A 329 -6.90 15.63 -26.36
CA GLU A 329 -7.04 16.66 -27.39
C GLU A 329 -8.23 16.36 -28.33
N GLY A 330 -9.14 17.33 -28.45
CA GLY A 330 -10.14 17.41 -29.54
C GLY A 330 -11.48 16.67 -29.36
N LYS A 331 -12.49 17.40 -28.89
CA LYS A 331 -13.80 17.55 -29.57
C LYS A 331 -14.19 19.02 -29.46
N SER A 332 -13.27 19.91 -29.82
CA SER A 332 -13.58 21.29 -30.18
C SER A 332 -13.50 21.35 -31.70
N GLY A 333 -14.59 20.98 -32.34
CA GLY A 333 -14.66 20.78 -33.78
C GLY A 333 -16.09 20.59 -34.25
N SER A 334 -16.95 21.57 -33.96
CA SER A 334 -17.99 21.94 -34.91
C SER A 334 -17.67 23.37 -35.34
N MET A 335 -16.66 23.49 -36.21
CA MET A 335 -16.57 24.65 -37.08
C MET A 335 -17.80 24.54 -37.98
N ARG A 336 -18.83 25.34 -37.68
CA ARG A 336 -19.85 25.69 -38.65
C ARG A 336 -19.12 26.39 -39.79
N PHE A 337 -18.94 25.68 -40.89
CA PHE A 337 -18.81 26.32 -42.19
C PHE A 337 -20.22 26.82 -42.52
N ASP A 338 -20.49 28.10 -42.24
CA ASP A 338 -21.58 28.78 -42.91
C ASP A 338 -21.22 28.85 -44.39
N SER A 339 -21.98 28.09 -45.19
CA SER A 339 -22.02 28.19 -46.64
C SER A 339 -23.40 28.75 -46.97
N GLY A 340 -23.46 29.92 -47.62
CA GLY A 340 -24.69 30.52 -48.12
C GLY A 340 -24.79 31.99 -47.81
#